data_AF-A0A4Y2RNG4-F1
#
_entry.id   AF-A0A4Y2RNG4-F1
#
_cell.length_a   1.000
_cell.length_b   1.000
_cell.length_c   1.000
_cell.angle_alpha   90.00
_cell.angle_beta   90.00
_cell.angle_gamma   90.00
#
_symmetry.space_group_name_H-M   'P 1'
#
loop_
_entity.id
_entity.type
_entity.pdbx_description
1 polymer ?
#
loop_
_entity_poly.entity_id
_entity_poly.type
_entity_poly.pdbx_seq_one_letter_code
_entity_poly.pdbx_strand_id
1 'polypeptide(L)'
;MIYRVLTRKTPYKPKSRSGRPRVTDIRSDRQIQRMASSQKMSVREITGASRLQISNNTVHRRIIESGYMIHAKMARRLPLSKLHISKRLQWARNHMSYGDKWMVILFSDGRKWNLDGPTEI
;
A
#
# COMPACT_ATOMS: atom_id res chain seq x y z
N MET A 1 30.21 -36.85 8.90
CA MET A 1 29.40 -35.67 9.32
C MET A 1 29.29 -35.55 10.84
N ILE A 2 29.06 -36.67 11.54
CA ILE A 2 28.88 -36.76 13.01
C ILE A 2 30.09 -36.22 13.80
N TYR A 3 31.32 -36.59 13.43
CA TYR A 3 32.53 -36.14 14.13
C TYR A 3 32.69 -34.61 14.21
N ARG A 4 32.29 -33.86 13.17
CA ARG A 4 32.38 -32.39 13.14
C ARG A 4 31.33 -31.68 14.00
N VAL A 5 30.29 -32.40 14.41
CA VAL A 5 29.25 -31.90 15.31
C VAL A 5 29.65 -32.20 16.76
N LEU A 6 30.17 -33.41 17.02
CA LEU A 6 30.54 -33.87 18.36
C LEU A 6 31.81 -33.21 18.94
N THR A 7 32.76 -32.76 18.10
CA THR A 7 34.00 -32.12 18.58
C THR A 7 33.89 -30.60 18.83
N ARG A 8 32.71 -30.00 18.61
CA ARG A 8 32.52 -28.55 18.76
C ARG A 8 32.17 -28.18 20.19
N LYS A 9 32.94 -27.25 20.78
CA LYS A 9 32.66 -26.65 22.09
C LYS A 9 31.54 -25.60 22.07
N THR A 10 31.13 -25.13 20.88
CA THR A 10 30.11 -24.08 20.70
C THR A 10 28.95 -24.58 19.81
N PRO A 11 27.71 -24.11 20.04
CA PRO A 11 26.54 -24.57 19.30
C PRO A 11 26.68 -24.31 17.80
N TYR A 12 26.30 -25.32 17.00
CA TYR A 12 26.39 -25.25 15.54
C TYR A 12 25.41 -24.22 14.97
N LYS A 13 25.94 -23.12 14.44
CA LYS A 13 25.19 -22.20 13.57
C LYS A 13 25.47 -22.57 12.11
N PRO A 14 24.48 -23.08 11.36
CA PRO A 14 24.67 -23.31 9.93
C PRO A 14 24.96 -21.97 9.25
N LYS A 15 25.92 -21.98 8.32
CA LYS A 15 26.18 -20.80 7.49
C LYS A 15 24.94 -20.51 6.64
N SER A 16 24.56 -19.24 6.56
CA SER A 16 23.49 -18.80 5.67
C SER A 16 23.85 -19.14 4.23
N ARG A 17 22.90 -19.70 3.48
CA ARG A 17 23.07 -19.93 2.03
C ARG A 17 23.07 -18.57 1.32
N SER A 18 23.94 -18.41 0.32
CA SER A 18 24.07 -17.18 -0.47
C SER A 18 22.84 -16.84 -1.32
N GLY A 19 21.92 -17.79 -1.52
CA GLY A 19 20.71 -17.60 -2.32
C GLY A 19 20.99 -17.42 -3.80
N ARG A 20 19.94 -17.19 -4.58
CA ARG A 20 20.04 -16.90 -6.01
C ARG A 20 20.56 -15.47 -6.22
N PRO A 21 21.51 -15.23 -7.15
CA PRO A 21 21.94 -13.87 -7.48
C PRO A 21 20.76 -13.03 -7.97
N ARG A 22 20.82 -11.72 -7.69
CA ARG A 22 19.80 -10.77 -8.12
C ARG A 22 19.97 -10.47 -9.61
N VAL A 23 18.86 -10.16 -10.27
CA VAL A 23 18.85 -9.66 -11.65
C VAL A 23 19.22 -8.18 -11.70
N THR A 24 19.00 -7.45 -10.60
CA THR A 24 19.28 -6.01 -10.51
C THR A 24 20.61 -5.75 -9.80
N ASP A 25 21.32 -4.74 -10.31
CA ASP A 25 22.55 -4.20 -9.74
C ASP A 25 22.29 -2.97 -8.86
N ILE A 26 23.30 -2.59 -8.07
CA ILE A 26 23.25 -1.39 -7.21
C ILE A 26 22.95 -0.11 -8.03
N ARG A 27 23.41 -0.04 -9.29
CA ARG A 27 23.12 1.10 -10.17
C ARG A 27 21.66 1.13 -10.62
N SER A 28 21.10 -0.01 -11.02
CA SER A 28 19.69 -0.10 -11.41
C SER A 28 18.76 0.14 -10.22
N ASP A 29 19.11 -0.35 -9.03
CA ASP A 29 18.32 -0.14 -7.82
C ASP A 29 18.22 1.36 -7.49
N ARG A 30 19.34 2.10 -7.60
CA ARG A 30 19.35 3.57 -7.44
C ARG A 30 18.54 4.28 -8.53
N GLN A 31 18.56 3.80 -9.77
CA GLN A 31 17.76 4.38 -10.84
C GLN A 31 16.26 4.19 -10.58
N ILE A 32 15.86 2.97 -10.18
CA ILE A 32 14.47 2.66 -9.80
C ILE A 32 14.01 3.58 -8.66
N GLN A 33 14.84 3.74 -7.63
CA GLN A 33 14.53 4.63 -6.51
C GLN A 33 14.39 6.10 -6.95
N ARG A 34 15.25 6.59 -7.85
CA ARG A 34 15.17 7.96 -8.38
C ARG A 34 13.92 8.20 -9.22
N MET A 35 13.55 7.24 -10.07
CA MET A 35 12.32 7.34 -10.87
C MET A 35 11.08 7.37 -9.97
N ALA A 36 11.08 6.56 -8.90
CA ALA A 36 9.99 6.53 -7.94
C ALA A 36 9.91 7.82 -7.08
N SER A 37 11.04 8.34 -6.61
CA SER A 37 11.07 9.48 -5.67
C SER A 37 11.04 10.83 -6.37
N SER A 38 11.99 11.10 -7.27
CA SER A 38 12.15 12.41 -7.92
C SER A 38 11.17 12.61 -9.06
N GLN A 39 10.99 11.59 -9.92
CA GLN A 39 10.11 11.67 -11.07
C GLN A 39 8.66 11.27 -10.75
N LYS A 40 8.41 10.74 -9.53
CA LYS A 40 7.08 10.31 -9.05
C LYS A 40 6.40 9.29 -9.97
N MET A 41 7.18 8.47 -10.66
CA MET A 41 6.67 7.43 -11.56
C MET A 41 6.06 6.26 -10.77
N SER A 42 5.00 5.67 -11.30
CA SER A 42 4.39 4.45 -10.79
C SER A 42 5.26 3.21 -11.06
N VAL A 43 5.02 2.13 -10.33
CA VAL A 43 5.72 0.84 -10.53
C VAL A 43 5.62 0.34 -11.97
N ARG A 44 4.47 0.54 -12.61
CA ARG A 44 4.23 0.11 -14.00
C ARG A 44 5.05 0.93 -14.99
N GLU A 45 5.05 2.25 -14.83
CA GLU A 45 5.84 3.15 -15.67
C GLU A 45 7.33 2.90 -15.49
N ILE A 46 7.79 2.69 -14.26
CA ILE A 46 9.18 2.33 -13.95
C ILE A 46 9.56 1.01 -14.62
N THR A 47 8.68 0.02 -14.58
CA THR A 47 8.94 -1.28 -15.20
C THR A 47 9.06 -1.13 -16.73
N GLY A 48 8.20 -0.32 -17.35
CA GLY A 48 8.30 -0.03 -18.79
C GLY A 48 9.50 0.82 -19.18
N ALA A 49 9.91 1.77 -18.33
CA ALA A 49 11.07 2.63 -18.57
C ALA A 49 12.41 1.95 -18.23
N SER A 50 12.36 0.90 -17.40
CA SER A 50 13.54 0.11 -17.06
C SER A 50 14.00 -0.69 -18.27
N ARG A 51 15.30 -0.62 -18.56
CA ARG A 51 15.91 -1.43 -19.64
C ARG A 51 16.09 -2.90 -19.25
N LEU A 52 15.75 -3.27 -18.02
CA LEU A 52 15.87 -4.63 -17.50
C LEU A 52 14.56 -5.39 -17.68
N GLN A 53 14.64 -6.68 -18.00
CA GLN A 53 13.50 -7.60 -18.01
C GLN A 53 13.12 -7.97 -16.56
N ILE A 54 12.47 -7.03 -15.87
CA ILE A 54 12.07 -7.15 -14.46
C ILE A 54 10.56 -7.05 -14.31
N SER A 55 10.01 -7.78 -13.35
CA SER A 55 8.59 -7.69 -13.03
C SER A 55 8.27 -6.49 -12.15
N ASN A 56 7.00 -6.03 -12.19
CA ASN A 56 6.46 -5.00 -11.28
C ASN A 56 6.78 -5.30 -9.81
N ASN A 57 6.67 -6.56 -9.39
CA ASN A 57 6.97 -6.98 -8.01
C ASN A 57 8.45 -6.80 -7.64
N THR A 58 9.35 -6.98 -8.61
CA THR A 58 10.78 -6.73 -8.39
C THR A 58 11.01 -5.26 -8.13
N VAL A 59 10.48 -4.37 -8.98
CA VAL A 59 10.54 -2.92 -8.81
C VAL A 59 9.98 -2.49 -7.45
N HIS A 60 8.78 -2.96 -7.11
CA HIS A 60 8.14 -2.66 -5.83
C HIS A 60 9.01 -3.08 -4.63
N ARG A 61 9.61 -4.28 -4.70
CA ARG A 61 10.53 -4.75 -3.66
C ARG A 61 11.79 -3.88 -3.55
N ARG A 62 12.38 -3.42 -4.66
CA ARG A 62 13.55 -2.51 -4.65
C ARG A 62 13.22 -1.17 -3.99
N ILE A 63 12.01 -0.67 -4.20
CA ILE A 63 11.52 0.56 -3.58
C ILE A 63 11.39 0.38 -2.05
N ILE A 64 10.76 -0.70 -1.60
CA ILE A 64 10.56 -0.96 -0.16
C ILE A 64 11.88 -1.29 0.55
N GLU A 65 12.73 -2.14 -0.05
CA GLU A 65 14.04 -2.52 0.53
C GLU A 65 14.95 -1.31 0.76
N SER A 66 14.72 -0.19 0.06
CA SER A 66 15.50 1.03 0.22
C SER A 66 15.36 1.69 1.59
N GLY A 67 14.25 1.46 2.30
CA GLY A 67 13.94 2.12 3.58
C GLY A 67 13.66 3.63 3.48
N TYR A 68 14.00 4.29 2.38
CA TYR A 68 13.79 5.73 2.18
C TYR A 68 12.32 6.09 1.89
N MET A 69 11.60 5.20 1.22
CA MET A 69 10.22 5.43 0.80
C MET A 69 9.26 4.62 1.66
N ILE A 70 8.59 5.29 2.60
CA ILE A 70 7.60 4.67 3.48
C ILE A 70 6.24 4.65 2.77
N HIS A 71 5.62 3.48 2.69
CA HIS A 71 4.25 3.36 2.20
C HIS A 71 3.29 4.09 3.14
N ALA A 72 2.58 5.09 2.63
CA ALA A 72 1.52 5.79 3.34
C ALA A 72 0.17 5.54 2.64
N LYS A 73 -0.82 5.05 3.39
CA LYS A 73 -2.21 5.00 2.90
C LYS A 73 -2.88 6.33 3.21
N MET A 74 -3.35 7.02 2.17
CA MET A 74 -4.16 8.22 2.38
C MET A 74 -5.51 7.87 2.99
N ALA A 75 -5.90 8.59 4.03
CA ALA A 75 -7.23 8.46 4.61
C ALA A 75 -8.28 8.93 3.59
N ARG A 76 -9.20 8.04 3.19
CA ARG A 76 -10.27 8.38 2.24
C ARG A 76 -11.38 9.25 2.84
N ARG A 77 -11.39 9.42 4.17
CA ARG A 77 -12.45 10.10 4.91
C ARG A 77 -11.82 11.03 5.92
N LEU A 78 -12.47 12.16 6.15
CA LEU A 78 -12.10 13.07 7.22
C LEU A 78 -12.21 12.34 8.57
N PRO A 79 -11.25 12.56 9.49
CA PRO A 79 -11.31 11.98 10.81
C PRO A 79 -12.56 12.46 11.54
N LEU A 80 -13.32 11.54 12.13
CA LEU A 80 -14.46 11.88 12.96
C LEU A 80 -13.98 12.28 14.35
N SER A 81 -14.42 13.44 14.85
CA SER A 81 -14.21 13.83 16.24
C SER A 81 -15.04 12.93 17.17
N LYS A 82 -14.67 12.86 18.46
CA LYS A 82 -15.47 12.15 19.48
C LYS A 82 -16.92 12.63 19.51
N LEU A 83 -17.13 13.94 19.29
CA LEU A 83 -18.45 14.56 19.22
C LEU A 83 -19.23 14.13 17.96
N HIS A 84 -18.58 14.00 16.81
CA HIS A 84 -19.23 13.45 15.60
C HIS A 84 -19.67 12.01 15.82
N ILE A 85 -18.82 11.19 16.47
CA ILE A 85 -19.11 9.79 16.76
C ILE A 85 -20.31 9.68 17.70
N SER A 86 -20.34 10.46 18.79
CA SER A 86 -21.45 10.41 19.75
C SER A 86 -22.78 10.88 19.13
N LYS A 87 -22.78 11.96 18.35
CA LYS A 87 -23.98 12.45 17.67
C LYS A 87 -24.51 11.44 16.65
N ARG A 88 -23.63 10.85 15.82
CA ARG A 88 -24.01 9.82 14.85
C ARG A 88 -24.56 8.58 15.54
N LEU A 89 -23.95 8.15 16.64
CA LEU A 89 -24.40 6.99 17.40
C LEU A 89 -25.77 7.26 18.06
N GLN A 90 -25.97 8.43 18.65
CA GLN A 90 -27.25 8.81 19.22
C GLN A 90 -28.33 8.89 18.14
N TRP A 91 -28.02 9.48 16.99
CA TRP A 91 -28.93 9.52 15.86
C TRP A 91 -29.32 8.10 15.41
N ALA A 92 -28.36 7.20 15.25
CA ALA A 92 -28.62 5.81 14.88
C ALA A 92 -29.51 5.09 15.91
N ARG A 93 -29.24 5.25 17.21
CA ARG A 93 -30.08 4.66 18.27
C ARG A 93 -31.51 5.17 18.21
N ASN A 94 -31.70 6.47 18.00
CA ASN A 94 -33.03 7.08 17.93
C ASN A 94 -33.84 6.60 16.72
N HIS A 95 -33.16 6.24 15.62
CA HIS A 95 -33.80 5.89 14.34
C HIS A 95 -33.78 4.39 14.03
N MET A 96 -33.08 3.56 14.83
CA MET A 96 -33.04 2.10 14.65
C MET A 96 -34.44 1.47 14.69
N SER A 97 -35.33 1.97 15.56
CA SER A 97 -36.67 1.43 15.76
C SER A 97 -37.76 2.14 14.94
N TYR A 98 -37.40 2.90 13.90
CA TYR A 98 -38.37 3.69 13.13
C TYR A 98 -39.34 2.84 12.28
N GLY A 99 -38.97 1.62 11.88
CA GLY A 99 -39.86 0.71 11.16
C GLY A 99 -40.51 1.37 9.93
N ASP A 100 -41.83 1.30 9.85
CA ASP A 100 -42.64 1.86 8.75
C ASP A 100 -42.49 3.38 8.59
N LYS A 101 -42.01 4.10 9.60
CA LYS A 101 -41.72 5.54 9.50
C LYS A 101 -40.63 5.85 8.48
N TRP A 102 -39.76 4.89 8.15
CA TRP A 102 -38.78 5.04 7.08
C TRP A 102 -39.43 5.23 5.70
N MET A 103 -40.64 4.71 5.49
CA MET A 103 -41.33 4.77 4.20
C MET A 103 -41.81 6.18 3.83
N VAL A 104 -41.94 7.08 4.80
CA VAL A 104 -42.38 8.46 4.61
C VAL A 104 -41.20 9.43 4.45
N ILE A 105 -39.98 8.97 4.76
CA ILE A 105 -38.78 9.83 4.77
C ILE A 105 -38.16 9.86 3.37
N LEU A 106 -38.16 11.03 2.75
CA LEU A 106 -37.42 11.30 1.52
C LEU A 106 -36.06 11.92 1.85
N PHE A 107 -34.98 11.25 1.43
CA PHE A 107 -33.63 11.80 1.54
C PHE A 107 -33.24 12.55 0.26
N SER A 108 -32.73 13.77 0.42
CA SER A 108 -32.10 14.53 -0.65
C SER A 108 -30.68 14.91 -0.23
N ASP A 109 -29.70 14.66 -1.11
CA ASP A 109 -28.33 15.16 -0.97
C ASP A 109 -28.01 16.08 -2.16
N GLY A 110 -27.52 17.28 -1.87
CA GLY A 110 -27.15 18.24 -2.90
C GLY A 110 -25.75 17.92 -3.40
N ARG A 111 -25.65 17.28 -4.57
CA ARG A 111 -24.36 17.16 -5.27
C ARG A 111 -24.17 18.32 -6.24
N LYS A 112 -22.99 18.91 -6.19
CA LYS A 112 -22.56 19.90 -7.18
C LYS A 112 -22.25 19.16 -8.49
N TRP A 113 -23.01 19.46 -9.53
CA TRP A 113 -22.75 18.96 -10.88
C TRP A 113 -21.58 19.76 -11.46
N ASN A 114 -20.44 19.09 -11.68
CA ASN A 114 -19.35 19.67 -12.47
C ASN A 114 -19.60 19.29 -13.93
N LEU A 115 -19.66 20.27 -14.83
CA LEU A 115 -19.85 20.10 -16.27
C LEU A 115 -18.54 19.65 -16.96
N ASP A 116 -17.83 18.69 -16.37
CA ASP A 116 -16.68 18.07 -17.03
C ASP A 116 -17.25 17.03 -18.00
N GLY A 117 -17.11 17.30 -19.31
CA GLY A 117 -17.78 16.61 -20.42
C GLY A 117 -17.58 15.08 -20.50
N PRO A 118 -18.19 14.40 -21.48
CA PRO A 118 -18.25 12.95 -21.52
C PRO A 118 -16.84 12.35 -21.61
N THR A 119 -16.52 11.48 -20.65
CA THR A 119 -15.41 10.55 -20.81
C THR A 119 -15.91 9.45 -21.75
N GLU A 120 -15.41 9.47 -22.98
CA GLU A 120 -15.68 8.45 -24.00
C GLU A 120 -15.31 7.05 -23.48
N ILE A 121 -16.16 6.08 -23.83
CA ILE A 121 -16.09 4.65 -23.50
C ILE A 121 -15.00 3.98 -24.36
#